data_AF-A0A6G4ZWU5-F1
#
_entry.id   AF-A0A6G4ZWU5-F1
#
_cell.length_a   1.000
_cell.length_b   1.000
_cell.length_c   1.000
_cell.angle_alpha   90.00
_cell.angle_beta   90.00
_cell.angle_gamma   90.00
#
_symmetry.space_group_name_H-M   'P 1'
#
loop_
_entity.id
_entity.type
_entity.pdbx_description
1 polymer ?
#
loop_
_entity_poly.entity_id
_entity_poly.type
_entity_poly.pdbx_seq_one_letter_code
_entity_poly.pdbx_strand_id
1 'polypeptide(L)'
;RHYVLCFAWHKELYVERLPPSFSSEHVQCSNITSVYASFWPTAIPEVDSWNILVHISLSDVRGRYTWLFTFLGCSFSSASDESKTICGQDAEGDNELRGLQMSKLEGIKKAMEMLNLNVLHDGPAKTPEEAMHKHYQFWSTQPVPRIDEKLSANNVNEPIERGKPIEEIRDQPYSLPSDFTWDTLDINNPTILKELYQLLNENYVEDDDNMFRFDYAPEFLKWALQPPGWTADWHCGVRVVKSNKLVGFISAVPATIRIYNHTQRMAEVNFLCVHKRLRSKRVAPVLIREITRRVNRRGIFQAVYTAGVVLPKPIGTCRYWHRSLNPRKLIDVRFSHLSRNMTMQRTLKLYRLPEKPKTPGFRQLRKSDTAQAHALLEKYLEKFDLAPVFSKDEFRHWFLPRPDIVDSYVVEGENQTLTDFVSFYSLPSTVMHHAVHKVLRAAYAFYSVATSVPLVDLMQDALIITKNNGYDVFNALDLMDNKEFLEKLKFGIGDGNLQYYLYNWRCPEMAPNKIGLVLQ
;
A
#
# COMPACT_ATOMS: atom_id res chain seq x y z
N ARG A 1 -31.41 -31.17 -26.17
CA ARG A 1 -30.41 -31.53 -25.12
C ARG A 1 -29.11 -31.87 -25.83
N HIS A 2 -28.07 -31.06 -25.71
CA HIS A 2 -26.72 -31.39 -26.17
C HIS A 2 -25.83 -31.18 -24.95
N TYR A 3 -25.13 -32.23 -24.54
CA TYR A 3 -24.15 -32.16 -23.46
C TYR A 3 -22.76 -32.09 -24.11
N VAL A 4 -21.96 -31.12 -23.70
CA VAL A 4 -20.57 -30.97 -24.13
C VAL A 4 -19.72 -31.15 -22.89
N LEU A 5 -18.86 -32.17 -22.88
CA LEU A 5 -17.77 -32.28 -21.90
C LEU A 5 -16.52 -31.66 -22.53
N CYS A 6 -15.93 -30.67 -21.86
CA CYS A 6 -14.62 -30.13 -22.22
C CYS A 6 -13.60 -30.60 -21.17
N PHE A 7 -12.53 -31.24 -21.63
CA PHE A 7 -11.37 -31.54 -20.79
C PHE A 7 -10.26 -30.54 -21.11
N ALA A 8 -9.71 -29.89 -20.09
CA ALA A 8 -8.55 -29.01 -20.25
C ALA A 8 -7.31 -29.76 -19.78
N TRP A 9 -6.42 -30.10 -20.72
CA TRP A 9 -5.08 -30.59 -20.41
C TRP A 9 -4.07 -29.46 -20.54
N HIS A 10 -2.98 -29.51 -19.79
CA HIS A 10 -2.03 -28.41 -19.66
C HIS A 10 -1.14 -28.24 -20.91
N LYS A 11 -1.73 -28.05 -22.10
CA LYS A 11 -1.25 -27.21 -23.22
C LYS A 11 -2.13 -27.18 -24.49
N GLU A 12 -3.19 -27.97 -24.65
CA GLU A 12 -4.11 -27.91 -25.81
C GLU A 12 -5.55 -28.30 -25.41
N LEU A 13 -6.55 -27.73 -26.12
CA LEU A 13 -8.00 -27.86 -25.81
C LEU A 13 -8.67 -28.73 -26.88
N TYR A 14 -9.18 -29.90 -26.50
CA TYR A 14 -9.91 -30.82 -27.39
C TYR A 14 -11.41 -30.82 -27.06
N VAL A 15 -12.26 -30.81 -28.09
CA VAL A 15 -13.73 -30.83 -27.98
C VAL A 15 -14.25 -32.00 -28.81
N GLU A 16 -14.87 -32.99 -28.16
CA GLU A 16 -15.59 -34.09 -28.84
C GLU A 16 -17.08 -34.12 -28.45
N ARG A 17 -17.94 -34.50 -29.40
CA ARG A 17 -19.40 -34.67 -29.21
C ARG A 17 -19.72 -36.13 -28.94
N LEU A 18 -20.41 -36.42 -27.82
CA LEU A 18 -20.90 -37.77 -27.52
C LEU A 18 -22.13 -38.15 -28.37
N PRO A 19 -22.27 -39.42 -28.80
CA PRO A 19 -23.40 -39.92 -29.59
C PRO A 19 -24.70 -40.14 -28.76
N PRO A 20 -25.88 -40.31 -29.41
CA PRO A 20 -27.19 -40.02 -28.82
C PRO A 20 -27.78 -41.06 -27.85
N SER A 21 -27.06 -42.11 -27.47
CA SER A 21 -27.64 -43.25 -26.72
C SER A 21 -27.24 -43.30 -25.25
N PHE A 22 -27.41 -42.20 -24.51
CA PHE A 22 -27.30 -42.18 -23.04
C PHE A 22 -28.65 -41.78 -22.42
N SER A 23 -29.38 -42.75 -21.89
CA SER A 23 -30.63 -42.56 -21.16
C SER A 23 -30.36 -42.21 -19.70
N SER A 24 -31.07 -41.21 -19.19
CA SER A 24 -30.94 -40.67 -17.85
C SER A 24 -31.69 -41.55 -16.83
N GLU A 25 -31.01 -42.49 -16.19
CA GLU A 25 -31.48 -43.07 -14.92
C GLU A 25 -30.29 -43.71 -14.20
N HIS A 26 -30.03 -43.22 -12.97
CA HIS A 26 -29.03 -43.68 -12.00
C HIS A 26 -27.55 -43.37 -12.31
N VAL A 27 -27.08 -42.21 -11.81
CA VAL A 27 -25.65 -42.00 -11.53
C VAL A 27 -25.49 -41.89 -10.01
N GLN A 28 -25.25 -43.03 -9.35
CA GLN A 28 -24.57 -43.04 -8.06
C GLN A 28 -23.09 -42.70 -8.32
N CYS A 29 -22.53 -41.75 -7.56
CA CYS A 29 -21.14 -41.29 -7.66
C CYS A 29 -20.10 -42.30 -7.15
N SER A 30 -20.17 -43.55 -7.61
CA SER A 30 -19.18 -44.59 -7.33
C SER A 30 -18.82 -45.28 -8.64
N ASN A 31 -17.56 -45.14 -9.05
CA ASN A 31 -16.90 -45.75 -10.23
C ASN A 31 -16.89 -44.93 -11.54
N ILE A 32 -16.18 -43.80 -11.55
CA ILE A 32 -15.70 -43.17 -12.81
C ILE A 32 -14.35 -43.76 -13.26
N THR A 33 -13.63 -44.48 -12.39
CA THR A 33 -12.35 -45.11 -12.72
C THR A 33 -12.46 -46.37 -13.58
N SER A 34 -13.59 -47.09 -13.61
CA SER A 34 -13.69 -48.33 -14.39
C SER A 34 -14.04 -48.13 -15.87
N VAL A 35 -14.52 -46.96 -16.27
CA VAL A 35 -14.94 -46.68 -17.66
C VAL A 35 -13.75 -46.31 -18.57
N TYR A 36 -12.65 -45.80 -18.00
CA TYR A 36 -11.46 -45.41 -18.77
C TYR A 36 -10.46 -46.55 -19.00
N ALA A 37 -10.49 -47.62 -18.19
CA ALA A 37 -9.54 -48.73 -18.29
C ALA A 37 -9.81 -49.71 -19.45
N SER A 38 -10.98 -49.64 -20.09
CA SER A 38 -11.38 -50.58 -21.16
C SER A 38 -11.06 -50.11 -22.58
N PHE A 39 -10.60 -48.88 -22.79
CA PHE A 39 -10.46 -48.31 -24.14
C PHE A 39 -9.02 -47.96 -24.61
N TRP A 40 -8.00 -47.92 -23.73
CA TRP A 40 -6.62 -47.57 -24.13
C TRP A 40 -5.56 -48.38 -23.33
N PRO A 41 -4.95 -49.45 -23.89
CA PRO A 41 -4.08 -50.36 -23.12
C PRO A 41 -2.61 -49.94 -22.97
N THR A 42 -2.16 -48.77 -23.47
CA THR A 42 -0.72 -48.48 -23.52
C THR A 42 -0.38 -47.01 -23.23
N ALA A 43 0.64 -46.83 -22.39
CA ALA A 43 1.36 -45.60 -22.02
C ALA A 43 0.75 -44.71 -20.91
N ILE A 44 1.08 -45.02 -19.66
CA ILE A 44 1.15 -44.04 -18.56
C ILE A 44 2.59 -44.06 -18.02
N PRO A 45 3.36 -42.95 -18.07
CA PRO A 45 4.57 -42.79 -17.27
C PRO A 45 4.18 -42.38 -15.84
N GLU A 46 4.85 -42.95 -14.84
CA GLU A 46 4.70 -42.64 -13.42
C GLU A 46 4.90 -41.13 -13.15
N VAL A 47 3.83 -40.46 -12.69
CA VAL A 47 3.90 -39.14 -12.06
C VAL A 47 2.90 -39.10 -10.90
N ASP A 48 3.39 -38.85 -9.70
CA ASP A 48 2.62 -38.74 -8.47
C ASP A 48 1.71 -37.48 -8.48
N SER A 49 0.42 -37.70 -8.22
CA SER A 49 -0.68 -36.73 -8.06
C SER A 49 -1.32 -36.11 -9.33
N TRP A 50 -2.63 -36.30 -9.48
CA TRP A 50 -3.48 -35.69 -10.51
C TRP A 50 -4.57 -34.83 -9.84
N ASN A 51 -4.76 -33.59 -10.31
CA ASN A 51 -5.95 -32.79 -10.04
C ASN A 51 -6.75 -32.68 -11.34
N ILE A 52 -7.96 -33.24 -11.37
CA ILE A 52 -8.87 -33.14 -12.51
C ILE A 52 -9.92 -32.08 -12.20
N LEU A 53 -10.03 -31.06 -13.05
CA LEU A 53 -11.10 -30.06 -12.99
C LEU A 53 -12.20 -30.45 -13.97
N VAL A 54 -13.40 -30.79 -13.47
CA VAL A 54 -14.55 -31.12 -14.32
C VAL A 54 -15.51 -29.93 -14.35
N HIS A 55 -15.82 -29.44 -15.55
CA HIS A 55 -16.77 -28.35 -15.78
C HIS A 55 -18.13 -28.92 -16.18
N ILE A 56 -19.18 -28.70 -15.37
CA ILE A 56 -20.56 -29.09 -15.72
C ILE A 56 -21.43 -27.82 -15.78
N SER A 57 -22.06 -27.60 -16.92
CA SER A 57 -23.02 -26.50 -17.13
C SER A 57 -24.43 -27.05 -17.19
N LEU A 58 -25.30 -26.62 -16.28
CA LEU A 58 -26.74 -26.93 -16.29
C LEU A 58 -27.54 -25.68 -16.66
N SER A 59 -28.41 -25.80 -17.67
CA SER A 59 -29.32 -24.73 -18.11
C SER A 59 -30.76 -25.03 -17.67
N ASP A 60 -31.40 -24.11 -16.94
CA ASP A 60 -32.84 -24.14 -16.70
C ASP A 60 -33.60 -23.27 -17.73
N VAL A 61 -34.88 -23.57 -17.96
CA VAL A 61 -35.79 -23.10 -19.03
C VAL A 61 -35.98 -21.56 -19.07
N ARG A 62 -35.37 -20.81 -18.13
CA ARG A 62 -35.39 -19.33 -18.10
C ARG A 62 -34.03 -18.66 -18.30
N GLY A 63 -33.04 -19.36 -18.88
CA GLY A 63 -31.84 -18.72 -19.43
C GLY A 63 -30.88 -18.12 -18.40
N ARG A 64 -30.81 -18.69 -17.19
CA ARG A 64 -29.74 -18.40 -16.23
C ARG A 64 -28.72 -19.54 -16.25
N TYR A 65 -27.45 -19.22 -16.45
CA TYR A 65 -26.33 -20.16 -16.36
C TYR A 65 -25.81 -20.16 -14.92
N THR A 66 -25.72 -21.34 -14.31
CA THR A 66 -25.12 -21.52 -12.99
C THR A 66 -23.86 -22.35 -13.14
N TRP A 67 -22.72 -21.80 -12.69
CA TRP A 67 -21.42 -22.47 -12.74
C TRP A 67 -21.19 -23.21 -11.41
N LEU A 68 -20.98 -24.53 -11.46
CA LEU A 68 -20.54 -25.32 -10.31
C LEU A 68 -19.11 -25.79 -10.56
N PHE A 69 -18.21 -25.50 -9.61
CA PHE A 69 -16.85 -26.03 -9.59
C PHE A 69 -16.77 -27.10 -8.50
N THR A 70 -16.38 -28.32 -8.87
CA THR A 70 -16.17 -29.41 -7.90
C THR A 70 -14.73 -29.88 -7.99
N PHE A 71 -14.00 -29.79 -6.88
CA PHE A 71 -12.66 -30.38 -6.74
C PHE A 71 -12.80 -31.81 -6.22
N LEU A 72 -12.29 -32.79 -6.97
CA LEU A 72 -12.14 -34.17 -6.51
C LEU A 72 -10.67 -34.42 -6.20
N GLY A 73 -10.33 -34.49 -4.91
CA GLY A 73 -9.03 -34.98 -4.44
C GLY A 73 -9.15 -36.44 -4.05
N CYS A 74 -8.39 -37.33 -4.70
CA CYS A 74 -8.23 -38.71 -4.26
C CYS A 74 -6.89 -38.87 -3.53
N SER A 75 -6.94 -39.31 -2.28
CA SER A 75 -5.78 -39.82 -1.52
C SER A 75 -5.88 -41.35 -1.52
N PHE A 76 -4.86 -42.05 -2.03
CA PHE A 76 -4.77 -43.51 -1.95
C PHE A 76 -4.08 -43.91 -0.64
N SER A 77 -4.75 -44.69 0.20
CA SER A 77 -4.12 -45.48 1.27
C SER A 77 -4.42 -46.95 1.05
N SER A 78 -3.37 -47.74 0.87
CA SER A 78 -3.39 -49.20 0.76
C SER A 78 -3.73 -49.87 2.09
N ALA A 79 -4.82 -50.63 2.15
CA ALA A 79 -4.98 -51.71 3.12
C ALA A 79 -6.03 -52.72 2.62
N SER A 80 -5.58 -53.96 2.49
CA SER A 80 -6.35 -55.20 2.37
C SER A 80 -7.23 -55.43 3.60
N ASP A 81 -8.48 -55.84 3.43
CA ASP A 81 -8.98 -57.12 3.97
C ASP A 81 -10.48 -57.36 3.74
N GLU A 82 -10.81 -58.64 3.89
CA GLU A 82 -11.93 -59.40 3.37
C GLU A 82 -13.31 -59.14 4.01
N SER A 83 -14.33 -59.31 3.16
CA SER A 83 -15.69 -59.83 3.40
C SER A 83 -16.24 -59.98 4.83
N LYS A 84 -17.47 -59.49 5.06
CA LYS A 84 -18.67 -60.33 5.26
C LYS A 84 -19.96 -59.50 5.41
N THR A 85 -20.91 -59.83 4.56
CA THR A 85 -22.33 -59.49 4.63
C THR A 85 -23.00 -60.32 5.71
N ILE A 86 -23.74 -59.71 6.64
CA ILE A 86 -24.83 -60.36 7.38
C ILE A 86 -26.03 -59.41 7.40
N CYS A 87 -27.16 -59.94 6.93
CA CYS A 87 -28.48 -59.32 6.87
C CYS A 87 -29.26 -59.67 8.16
N GLY A 88 -30.10 -58.76 8.68
CA GLY A 88 -31.03 -59.08 9.77
C GLY A 88 -31.71 -57.89 10.46
N GLN A 89 -32.85 -57.47 9.87
CA GLN A 89 -34.15 -57.10 10.50
C GLN A 89 -34.28 -56.03 11.61
N ASP A 90 -35.02 -54.98 11.21
CA ASP A 90 -36.22 -54.38 11.82
C ASP A 90 -36.19 -53.59 13.15
N ALA A 91 -36.58 -52.31 12.97
CA ALA A 91 -37.57 -51.51 13.70
C ALA A 91 -37.18 -50.62 14.91
N GLU A 92 -37.50 -49.33 14.72
CA GLU A 92 -37.91 -48.29 15.68
C GLU A 92 -36.85 -47.57 16.54
N GLY A 93 -36.64 -46.27 16.22
CA GLY A 93 -35.86 -45.34 17.05
C GLY A 93 -35.62 -43.95 16.46
N ASP A 94 -36.55 -43.40 15.67
CA ASP A 94 -36.48 -42.03 15.15
C ASP A 94 -36.86 -41.02 16.24
N ASN A 95 -35.89 -40.55 17.06
CA ASN A 95 -35.97 -39.20 17.64
C ASN A 95 -34.69 -38.59 18.25
N GLU A 96 -33.51 -39.23 18.18
CA GLU A 96 -32.27 -38.64 18.74
C GLU A 96 -31.31 -38.00 17.71
N LEU A 97 -31.56 -38.13 16.41
CA LEU A 97 -30.62 -37.66 15.38
C LEU A 97 -30.73 -36.17 14.99
N ARG A 98 -31.78 -35.43 15.39
CA ARG A 98 -31.95 -34.02 14.98
C ARG A 98 -31.23 -33.01 15.89
N GLY A 99 -30.87 -33.38 17.13
CA GLY A 99 -30.15 -32.49 18.06
C GLY A 99 -28.63 -32.45 17.85
N LEU A 100 -28.05 -33.52 17.31
CA LEU A 100 -26.60 -33.68 17.16
C LEU A 100 -26.01 -33.06 15.88
N GLN A 101 -26.84 -32.72 14.88
CA GLN A 101 -26.38 -32.11 13.63
C GLN A 101 -26.29 -30.58 13.69
N MET A 102 -27.15 -29.90 14.45
CA MET A 102 -27.14 -28.43 14.55
C MET A 102 -25.92 -27.89 15.31
N SER A 103 -25.52 -28.55 16.42
CA SER A 103 -24.35 -28.13 17.21
C SER A 103 -23.03 -28.36 16.48
N LYS A 104 -22.93 -29.44 15.70
CA LYS A 104 -21.79 -29.69 14.80
C LYS A 104 -21.77 -28.71 13.62
N LEU A 105 -22.92 -28.32 13.07
CA LEU A 105 -22.99 -27.30 12.02
C LEU A 105 -22.60 -25.92 12.53
N GLU A 106 -23.02 -25.51 13.72
CA GLU A 106 -22.58 -24.27 14.36
C GLU A 106 -21.08 -24.32 14.73
N GLY A 107 -20.58 -25.47 15.17
CA GLY A 107 -19.15 -25.70 15.41
C GLY A 107 -18.32 -25.61 14.13
N ILE A 108 -18.81 -26.16 13.01
CA ILE A 108 -18.18 -26.07 11.69
C ILE A 108 -18.29 -24.65 11.13
N LYS A 109 -19.40 -23.93 11.38
CA LYS A 109 -19.57 -22.53 10.97
C LYS A 109 -18.63 -21.62 11.76
N LYS A 110 -18.50 -21.82 13.08
CA LYS A 110 -17.49 -21.15 13.93
C LYS A 110 -16.07 -21.54 13.55
N ALA A 111 -15.82 -22.78 13.17
CA ALA A 111 -14.50 -23.23 12.71
C ALA A 111 -14.17 -22.67 11.33
N MET A 112 -15.13 -22.57 10.40
CA MET A 112 -14.99 -21.89 9.11
C MET A 112 -14.88 -20.37 9.27
N GLU A 113 -15.55 -19.76 10.25
CA GLU A 113 -15.36 -18.35 10.60
C GLU A 113 -13.99 -18.14 11.25
N MET A 114 -13.53 -19.01 12.15
CA MET A 114 -12.18 -18.96 12.71
C MET A 114 -11.09 -19.28 11.68
N LEU A 115 -11.34 -20.18 10.72
CA LEU A 115 -10.44 -20.46 9.60
C LEU A 115 -10.45 -19.33 8.58
N ASN A 116 -11.60 -18.71 8.27
CA ASN A 116 -11.66 -17.51 7.44
C ASN A 116 -10.99 -16.31 8.13
N LEU A 117 -11.17 -16.13 9.44
CA LEU A 117 -10.46 -15.13 10.23
C LEU A 117 -8.95 -15.41 10.23
N ASN A 118 -8.52 -16.65 10.46
CA ASN A 118 -7.09 -17.01 10.48
C ASN A 118 -6.44 -16.98 9.08
N VAL A 119 -7.19 -17.22 8.00
CA VAL A 119 -6.68 -17.16 6.61
C VAL A 119 -6.71 -15.73 6.07
N LEU A 120 -7.58 -14.85 6.57
CA LEU A 120 -7.57 -13.40 6.27
C LEU A 120 -6.51 -12.62 7.06
N HIS A 121 -5.88 -13.22 8.09
CA HIS A 121 -5.03 -12.48 9.04
C HIS A 121 -3.51 -12.51 8.78
N ASP A 122 -3.02 -13.14 7.72
CA ASP A 122 -1.56 -13.26 7.49
C ASP A 122 -0.91 -12.03 6.79
N GLY A 123 -1.71 -11.00 6.48
CA GLY A 123 -1.27 -9.70 5.99
C GLY A 123 -1.17 -8.63 7.08
N PRO A 124 -0.55 -7.46 6.86
CA PRO A 124 -0.65 -6.33 7.78
C PRO A 124 -2.09 -5.81 7.89
N ALA A 125 -2.52 -5.29 9.06
CA ALA A 125 -3.89 -4.79 9.23
C ALA A 125 -4.16 -3.57 8.33
N LYS A 126 -5.28 -3.56 7.63
CA LYS A 126 -5.70 -2.42 6.79
C LYS A 126 -6.73 -1.54 7.49
N THR A 127 -7.46 -2.09 8.47
CA THR A 127 -8.45 -1.34 9.26
C THR A 127 -8.13 -1.31 10.76
N PRO A 128 -8.67 -0.33 11.50
CA PRO A 128 -8.54 -0.28 12.96
C PRO A 128 -9.10 -1.52 13.67
N GLU A 129 -10.20 -2.09 13.17
CA GLU A 129 -10.83 -3.28 13.76
C GLU A 129 -9.93 -4.51 13.62
N GLU A 130 -9.38 -4.75 12.42
CA GLU A 130 -8.39 -5.81 12.21
C GLU A 130 -7.17 -5.61 13.09
N ALA A 131 -6.76 -4.36 13.31
CA ALA A 131 -5.60 -4.04 14.10
C ALA A 131 -5.80 -4.37 15.58
N MET A 132 -7.01 -4.22 16.13
CA MET A 132 -7.32 -4.56 17.53
C MET A 132 -7.26 -6.06 17.81
N HIS A 133 -7.54 -6.91 16.82
CA HIS A 133 -7.53 -8.36 16.97
C HIS A 133 -6.15 -8.99 16.72
N LYS A 134 -5.16 -8.21 16.29
CA LYS A 134 -3.79 -8.71 16.03
C LYS A 134 -2.86 -8.56 17.24
N HIS A 135 -2.02 -9.56 17.44
CA HIS A 135 -0.98 -9.52 18.47
C HIS A 135 0.34 -8.96 17.91
N TYR A 136 0.75 -7.78 18.37
CA TYR A 136 1.99 -7.13 17.95
C TYR A 136 3.17 -7.41 18.88
N GLN A 137 3.88 -8.54 18.69
CA GLN A 137 5.04 -8.91 19.53
C GLN A 137 6.19 -7.90 19.50
N PHE A 138 6.43 -7.24 18.36
CA PHE A 138 7.49 -6.24 18.24
C PHE A 138 7.05 -4.90 18.85
N TRP A 139 5.93 -4.35 18.38
CA TRP A 139 5.46 -3.02 18.79
C TRP A 139 5.08 -2.93 20.26
N SER A 140 4.67 -4.04 20.91
CA SER A 140 4.41 -4.07 22.35
C SER A 140 5.67 -3.81 23.21
N THR A 141 6.86 -3.94 22.63
CA THR A 141 8.15 -3.67 23.29
C THR A 141 8.73 -2.29 22.95
N GLN A 142 8.07 -1.54 22.06
CA GLN A 142 8.55 -0.24 21.61
C GLN A 142 7.88 0.87 22.41
N PRO A 143 8.52 2.06 22.54
CA PRO A 143 7.95 3.22 23.17
C PRO A 143 6.91 3.87 22.25
N VAL A 144 5.78 3.20 22.05
CA VAL A 144 4.62 3.68 21.31
C VAL A 144 3.36 3.45 22.14
N PRO A 145 2.33 4.31 22.03
CA PRO A 145 1.08 4.08 22.74
C PRO A 145 0.44 2.75 22.34
N ARG A 146 -0.20 2.08 23.31
CA ARG A 146 -0.93 0.85 22.99
C ARG A 146 -2.22 1.16 22.22
N ILE A 147 -2.71 0.21 21.45
CA ILE A 147 -3.89 0.42 20.61
C ILE A 147 -5.16 0.71 21.43
N ASP A 148 -5.27 0.13 22.61
CA ASP A 148 -6.36 0.26 23.58
C ASP A 148 -6.20 1.47 24.51
N GLU A 149 -5.06 2.18 24.45
CA GLU A 149 -4.78 3.32 25.30
C GLU A 149 -5.65 4.52 24.90
N LYS A 150 -6.51 4.96 25.83
CA LYS A 150 -7.34 6.16 25.67
C LYS A 150 -6.54 7.39 26.08
N LEU A 151 -6.01 8.10 25.09
CA LEU A 151 -5.26 9.36 25.26
C LEU A 151 -6.19 10.59 25.36
N SER A 152 -7.49 10.39 25.58
CA SER A 152 -8.49 11.44 25.70
C SER A 152 -8.51 12.06 27.10
N ALA A 153 -8.13 13.35 27.20
CA ALA A 153 -8.53 14.36 28.21
C ALA A 153 -7.44 15.06 29.05
N ASN A 154 -6.18 14.58 29.12
CA ASN A 154 -5.21 15.10 30.10
C ASN A 154 -4.00 15.87 29.52
N ASN A 155 -4.13 16.66 28.44
CA ASN A 155 -3.02 17.47 27.89
C ASN A 155 -1.70 16.69 27.70
N VAL A 156 -1.78 15.37 27.45
CA VAL A 156 -0.60 14.52 27.36
C VAL A 156 0.06 14.83 26.03
N ASN A 157 1.17 15.53 26.03
CA ASN A 157 1.94 15.86 24.84
C ASN A 157 3.42 15.84 25.18
N GLU A 158 3.97 14.64 25.35
CA GLU A 158 5.30 14.46 25.91
C GLU A 158 5.95 13.13 25.46
N PRO A 159 7.28 12.98 25.66
CA PRO A 159 7.99 11.72 25.41
C PRO A 159 7.50 10.59 26.31
N ILE A 160 7.51 9.35 25.78
CA ILE A 160 7.17 8.15 26.56
C ILE A 160 8.36 7.73 27.43
N GLU A 161 9.54 7.63 26.81
CA GLU A 161 10.83 7.43 27.45
C GLU A 161 11.66 8.71 27.36
N ARG A 162 12.32 9.04 28.47
CA ARG A 162 13.30 10.14 28.51
C ARG A 162 14.54 9.78 27.69
N GLY A 163 15.19 10.81 27.14
CA GLY A 163 16.47 10.65 26.46
C GLY A 163 17.50 10.01 27.37
N LYS A 164 18.19 9.00 26.86
CA LYS A 164 19.26 8.28 27.57
C LYS A 164 20.60 8.95 27.27
N PRO A 165 21.52 9.03 28.24
CA PRO A 165 22.86 9.54 27.98
C PRO A 165 23.60 8.61 27.01
N ILE A 166 24.60 9.12 26.30
CA ILE A 166 25.22 8.39 25.18
C ILE A 166 25.90 7.08 25.62
N GLU A 167 26.32 7.03 26.87
CA GLU A 167 26.96 5.90 27.53
C GLU A 167 26.00 4.71 27.74
N GLU A 168 24.69 4.98 27.86
CA GLU A 168 23.66 3.94 27.96
C GLU A 168 23.23 3.41 26.59
N ILE A 169 23.63 4.10 25.51
CA ILE A 169 23.28 3.71 24.15
C ILE A 169 24.33 2.76 23.61
N ARG A 170 23.88 1.61 23.12
CA ARG A 170 24.73 0.59 22.53
C ARG A 170 25.62 1.16 21.41
N ASP A 171 26.94 1.10 21.63
CA ASP A 171 27.94 1.55 20.66
C ASP A 171 27.99 0.66 19.41
N GLN A 172 27.98 -0.66 19.61
CA GLN A 172 28.05 -1.63 18.52
C GLN A 172 26.69 -1.86 17.84
N PRO A 173 26.64 -2.17 16.53
CA PRO A 173 25.41 -2.52 15.84
C PRO A 173 24.68 -3.71 16.48
N TYR A 174 23.38 -3.83 16.20
CA TYR A 174 22.63 -5.04 16.55
C TYR A 174 23.15 -6.25 15.77
N SER A 175 23.13 -7.43 16.41
CA SER A 175 23.61 -8.66 15.78
C SER A 175 22.69 -9.07 14.63
N LEU A 176 23.30 -9.39 13.48
CA LEU A 176 22.65 -10.03 12.35
C LEU A 176 23.07 -11.51 12.29
N PRO A 177 22.27 -12.38 11.64
CA PRO A 177 22.72 -13.73 11.31
C PRO A 177 23.98 -13.68 10.44
N SER A 178 24.84 -14.70 10.54
CA SER A 178 26.18 -14.71 9.90
C SER A 178 26.19 -14.54 8.38
N ASP A 179 25.07 -14.82 7.71
CA ASP A 179 24.91 -14.61 6.27
C ASP A 179 24.62 -13.16 5.87
N PHE A 180 24.40 -12.26 6.84
CA PHE A 180 24.07 -10.86 6.61
C PHE A 180 25.05 -9.91 7.29
N THR A 181 25.24 -8.74 6.67
CA THR A 181 26.03 -7.65 7.24
C THR A 181 25.29 -6.32 7.11
N TRP A 182 25.58 -5.41 8.04
CA TRP A 182 25.13 -4.03 7.93
C TRP A 182 25.93 -3.31 6.86
N ASP A 183 25.26 -2.42 6.15
CA ASP A 183 25.86 -1.48 5.22
C ASP A 183 25.32 -0.08 5.50
N THR A 184 26.16 0.93 5.30
CA THR A 184 25.76 2.34 5.38
C THR A 184 25.90 2.90 3.99
N LEU A 185 24.77 3.12 3.32
CA LEU A 185 24.76 3.38 1.89
C LEU A 185 25.24 4.81 1.62
N ASP A 186 26.33 4.93 0.86
CA ASP A 186 26.72 6.21 0.27
C ASP A 186 25.95 6.43 -1.03
N ILE A 187 24.80 7.10 -0.93
CA ILE A 187 23.93 7.41 -2.07
C ILE A 187 24.52 8.46 -3.04
N ASN A 188 25.67 9.06 -2.72
CA ASN A 188 26.42 9.86 -3.70
C ASN A 188 27.15 8.97 -4.70
N ASN A 189 27.41 7.71 -4.34
CA ASN A 189 27.96 6.73 -5.28
C ASN A 189 26.84 6.24 -6.23
N PRO A 190 26.97 6.46 -7.55
CA PRO A 190 25.93 6.12 -8.51
C PRO A 190 25.61 4.63 -8.56
N THR A 191 26.58 3.76 -8.24
CA THR A 191 26.37 2.31 -8.18
C THR A 191 25.47 1.92 -7.02
N ILE A 192 25.75 2.45 -5.82
CA ILE A 192 24.97 2.18 -4.61
C ILE A 192 23.55 2.76 -4.76
N LEU A 193 23.43 3.96 -5.32
CA LEU A 193 22.13 4.57 -5.59
C LEU A 193 21.30 3.74 -6.57
N LYS A 194 21.94 3.17 -7.61
CA LYS A 194 21.27 2.27 -8.55
C LYS A 194 20.82 0.97 -7.88
N GLU A 195 21.61 0.41 -6.95
CA GLU A 195 21.21 -0.76 -6.17
C GLU A 195 20.01 -0.46 -5.27
N LEU A 196 20.00 0.69 -4.60
CA LEU A 196 18.88 1.14 -3.78
C LEU A 196 17.62 1.33 -4.63
N TYR A 197 17.75 2.01 -5.76
CA TYR A 197 16.68 2.18 -6.74
C TYR A 197 16.09 0.82 -7.15
N GLN A 198 16.95 -0.15 -7.49
CA GLN A 198 16.52 -1.48 -7.89
C GLN A 198 15.79 -2.21 -6.76
N LEU A 199 16.31 -2.13 -5.52
CA LEU A 199 15.65 -2.73 -4.36
C LEU A 199 14.23 -2.18 -4.19
N LEU A 200 14.08 -0.85 -4.21
CA LEU A 200 12.80 -0.18 -4.01
C LEU A 200 11.81 -0.48 -5.13
N ASN A 201 12.23 -0.35 -6.40
CA ASN A 201 11.39 -0.60 -7.56
C ASN A 201 10.89 -2.06 -7.60
N GLU A 202 11.70 -3.02 -7.17
CA GLU A 202 11.31 -4.45 -7.17
C GLU A 202 10.53 -4.89 -5.91
N ASN A 203 10.67 -4.19 -4.77
CA ASN A 203 10.26 -4.72 -3.46
C ASN A 203 9.56 -3.75 -2.50
N TYR A 204 9.37 -2.46 -2.79
CA TYR A 204 8.84 -1.50 -1.83
C TYR A 204 7.31 -1.55 -1.71
N VAL A 205 6.59 -0.83 -2.56
CA VAL A 205 5.12 -0.76 -2.52
C VAL A 205 4.57 -1.16 -3.89
N GLU A 206 3.69 -2.15 -3.84
CA GLU A 206 2.88 -2.59 -4.97
C GLU A 206 1.42 -2.31 -4.61
N ASP A 207 0.62 -1.95 -5.61
CA ASP A 207 -0.83 -2.00 -5.47
C ASP A 207 -1.30 -3.44 -5.22
N ASP A 208 -2.47 -3.60 -4.62
CA ASP A 208 -3.01 -4.93 -4.26
C ASP A 208 -3.14 -5.86 -5.48
N ASP A 209 -3.27 -5.29 -6.68
CA ASP A 209 -3.37 -6.00 -7.96
C ASP A 209 -2.03 -6.20 -8.70
N ASN A 210 -0.90 -5.70 -8.15
CA ASN A 210 0.43 -5.71 -8.76
C ASN A 210 0.51 -5.08 -10.17
N MET A 211 -0.38 -4.14 -10.51
CA MET A 211 -0.37 -3.44 -11.80
C MET A 211 0.61 -2.26 -11.82
N PHE A 212 0.89 -1.64 -10.67
CA PHE A 212 1.70 -0.43 -10.55
C PHE A 212 2.77 -0.57 -9.48
N ARG A 213 3.98 -0.11 -9.81
CA ARG A 213 5.09 0.03 -8.84
C ARG A 213 5.60 1.45 -8.83
N PHE A 214 5.86 2.00 -7.65
CA PHE A 214 6.48 3.32 -7.55
C PHE A 214 7.88 3.29 -8.16
N ASP A 215 8.12 4.22 -9.08
CA ASP A 215 9.39 4.40 -9.77
C ASP A 215 10.10 5.64 -9.19
N TYR A 216 10.69 5.46 -8.00
CA TYR A 216 11.45 6.53 -7.35
C TYR A 216 12.75 6.80 -8.11
N ALA A 217 12.76 7.79 -9.00
CA ALA A 217 13.94 8.14 -9.76
C ALA A 217 15.18 8.35 -8.84
N PRO A 218 16.40 7.99 -9.26
CA PRO A 218 17.61 8.19 -8.45
C PRO A 218 17.78 9.62 -7.91
N GLU A 219 17.41 10.63 -8.70
CA GLU A 219 17.48 12.03 -8.28
C GLU A 219 16.37 12.41 -7.28
N PHE A 220 15.21 11.75 -7.33
CA PHE A 220 14.17 11.87 -6.31
C PHE A 220 14.67 11.29 -4.98
N LEU A 221 15.33 10.12 -5.01
CA LEU A 221 15.91 9.51 -3.81
C LEU A 221 16.96 10.42 -3.18
N LYS A 222 17.85 11.05 -3.95
CA LYS A 222 18.79 12.06 -3.42
C LYS A 222 18.05 13.25 -2.80
N TRP A 223 17.02 13.75 -3.47
CA TRP A 223 16.21 14.85 -2.96
C TRP A 223 15.54 14.50 -1.63
N ALA A 224 14.91 13.33 -1.51
CA ALA A 224 14.24 12.90 -0.29
C ALA A 224 15.22 12.52 0.85
N LEU A 225 16.36 11.91 0.52
CA LEU A 225 17.29 11.34 1.51
C LEU A 225 18.41 12.28 1.96
N GLN A 226 18.60 13.43 1.27
CA GLN A 226 19.66 14.40 1.57
C GLN A 226 19.15 15.83 1.85
N PRO A 227 18.15 16.04 2.73
CA PRO A 227 17.79 17.39 3.16
C PRO A 227 18.87 18.00 4.07
N PRO A 228 18.91 19.33 4.26
CA PRO A 228 19.89 19.97 5.13
C PRO A 228 19.98 19.31 6.52
N GLY A 229 21.21 18.95 6.92
CA GLY A 229 21.46 18.23 8.17
C GLY A 229 21.41 16.70 8.08
N TRP A 230 21.16 16.13 6.90
CA TRP A 230 21.21 14.68 6.68
C TRP A 230 22.55 14.07 7.09
N THR A 231 22.53 12.77 7.37
CA THR A 231 23.75 12.01 7.68
C THR A 231 23.70 10.65 7.00
N ALA A 232 24.81 10.23 6.40
CA ALA A 232 24.92 8.93 5.75
C ALA A 232 24.67 7.77 6.72
N ASP A 233 24.98 7.94 8.01
CA ASP A 233 24.76 6.93 9.05
C ASP A 233 23.27 6.53 9.16
N TRP A 234 22.35 7.40 8.73
CA TRP A 234 20.91 7.12 8.76
C TRP A 234 20.40 6.43 7.49
N HIS A 235 21.26 6.11 6.53
CA HIS A 235 20.94 5.30 5.35
C HIS A 235 21.36 3.85 5.61
N CYS A 236 20.53 3.14 6.38
CA CYS A 236 20.85 1.82 6.91
C CYS A 236 20.41 0.72 5.94
N GLY A 237 21.37 -0.06 5.46
CA GLY A 237 21.15 -1.21 4.57
C GLY A 237 21.57 -2.54 5.18
N VAL A 238 21.01 -3.61 4.65
CA VAL A 238 21.41 -5.00 4.96
C VAL A 238 21.82 -5.69 3.68
N ARG A 239 23.02 -6.27 3.68
CA ARG A 239 23.56 -7.05 2.56
C ARG A 239 23.74 -8.52 2.92
N VAL A 240 23.64 -9.37 1.91
CA VAL A 240 24.05 -10.78 2.01
C VAL A 240 25.56 -10.88 1.84
N VAL A 241 26.25 -11.50 2.79
CA VAL A 241 27.72 -11.59 2.80
C VAL A 241 28.26 -12.29 1.55
N LYS A 242 27.65 -13.41 1.14
CA LYS A 242 28.14 -14.22 0.00
C LYS A 242 28.03 -13.53 -1.36
N SER A 243 26.96 -12.76 -1.58
CA SER A 243 26.66 -12.16 -2.90
C SER A 243 26.84 -10.65 -2.92
N ASN A 244 27.10 -10.04 -1.77
CA ASN A 244 27.08 -8.58 -1.55
C ASN A 244 25.77 -7.89 -1.98
N LYS A 245 24.67 -8.64 -2.17
CA LYS A 245 23.39 -8.10 -2.65
C LYS A 245 22.67 -7.36 -1.53
N LEU A 246 22.19 -6.15 -1.82
CA LEU A 246 21.32 -5.39 -0.94
C LEU A 246 19.94 -6.04 -0.83
N VAL A 247 19.48 -6.31 0.39
CA VAL A 247 18.24 -7.06 0.66
C VAL A 247 17.30 -6.39 1.68
N GLY A 248 17.75 -5.32 2.32
CA GLY A 248 16.93 -4.50 3.20
C GLY A 248 17.47 -3.08 3.27
N PHE A 249 16.57 -2.12 3.44
CA PHE A 249 16.91 -0.70 3.57
C PHE A 249 15.90 -0.01 4.49
N ILE A 250 16.38 0.95 5.27
CA ILE A 250 15.58 1.91 6.01
C ILE A 250 16.35 3.23 6.06
N SER A 251 15.64 4.34 5.95
CA SER A 251 16.25 5.66 6.00
C SER A 251 15.61 6.54 7.06
N ALA A 252 16.40 7.50 7.55
CA ALA A 252 15.88 8.61 8.32
C ALA A 252 16.51 9.94 7.87
N VAL A 253 15.79 11.03 8.02
CA VAL A 253 16.26 12.40 7.81
C VAL A 253 15.89 13.27 9.02
N PRO A 254 16.67 14.30 9.35
CA PRO A 254 16.31 15.18 10.47
C PRO A 254 15.11 16.03 10.09
N ALA A 255 14.17 16.19 11.02
CA ALA A 255 13.05 17.08 10.87
C ALA A 255 12.73 17.77 12.20
N THR A 256 12.31 19.03 12.14
CA THR A 256 11.75 19.73 13.29
C THR A 256 10.25 19.74 13.14
N ILE A 257 9.54 19.05 14.03
CA ILE A 257 8.09 18.87 13.93
C ILE A 257 7.43 19.53 15.14
N ARG A 258 6.41 20.33 14.87
CA ARG A 258 5.50 20.86 15.88
C ARG A 258 4.36 19.86 16.08
N ILE A 259 4.15 19.49 17.34
CA ILE A 259 3.09 18.62 17.83
C ILE A 259 2.32 19.42 18.88
N TYR A 260 1.13 19.89 18.53
CA TYR A 260 0.35 20.88 19.26
C TYR A 260 1.21 22.10 19.67
N ASN A 261 1.44 22.28 20.97
CA ASN A 261 2.20 23.40 21.54
C ASN A 261 3.70 23.11 21.70
N HIS A 262 4.18 21.94 21.30
CA HIS A 262 5.58 21.53 21.46
C HIS A 262 6.28 21.42 20.11
N THR A 263 7.46 22.00 20.01
CA THR A 263 8.35 21.83 18.85
C THR A 263 9.46 20.87 19.23
N GLN A 264 9.56 19.76 18.50
CA GLN A 264 10.51 18.69 18.78
C GLN A 264 11.36 18.40 17.54
N ARG A 265 12.68 18.38 17.75
CA ARG A 265 13.61 17.87 16.73
C ARG A 265 13.59 16.34 16.79
N MET A 266 13.31 15.70 15.67
CA MET A 266 13.12 14.26 15.56
C MET A 266 13.65 13.73 14.23
N ALA A 267 13.60 12.41 14.07
CA ALA A 267 13.89 11.75 12.79
C ALA A 267 12.60 11.51 12.00
N GLU A 268 12.55 11.90 10.73
CA GLU A 268 11.53 11.43 9.80
C GLU A 268 12.02 10.13 9.16
N VAL A 269 11.30 9.04 9.39
CA VAL A 269 11.67 7.70 8.91
C VAL A 269 10.86 7.35 7.66
N ASN A 270 11.56 6.97 6.58
CA ASN A 270 10.93 6.59 5.32
C ASN A 270 11.72 5.47 4.61
N PHE A 271 11.18 4.95 3.51
CA PHE A 271 11.80 3.95 2.64
C PHE A 271 12.18 2.62 3.32
N LEU A 272 11.41 2.18 4.33
CA LEU A 272 11.57 0.85 4.90
C LEU A 272 11.19 -0.23 3.87
N CYS A 273 12.21 -0.88 3.31
CA CYS A 273 12.05 -1.91 2.30
C CYS A 273 12.77 -3.19 2.72
N VAL A 274 12.08 -4.33 2.57
CA VAL A 274 12.67 -5.66 2.72
C VAL A 274 12.39 -6.45 1.46
N HIS A 275 13.43 -7.06 0.91
CA HIS A 275 13.32 -7.92 -0.27
C HIS A 275 12.24 -8.99 -0.07
N LYS A 276 11.39 -9.23 -1.07
CA LYS A 276 10.20 -10.09 -0.98
C LYS A 276 10.45 -11.45 -0.35
N ARG A 277 11.54 -12.12 -0.73
CA ARG A 277 11.97 -13.43 -0.22
C ARG A 277 12.33 -13.46 1.28
N LEU A 278 12.57 -12.31 1.89
CA LEU A 278 12.90 -12.16 3.32
C LEU A 278 11.74 -11.56 4.13
N ARG A 279 10.60 -11.28 3.49
CA ARG A 279 9.37 -10.92 4.20
C ARG A 279 8.97 -12.08 5.13
N SER A 280 8.32 -11.75 6.25
CA SER A 280 7.95 -12.68 7.33
C SER A 280 9.12 -13.28 8.14
N LYS A 281 10.39 -12.97 7.82
CA LYS A 281 11.57 -13.39 8.60
C LYS A 281 12.01 -12.39 9.68
N ARG A 282 11.11 -11.49 10.10
CA ARG A 282 11.36 -10.47 11.14
C ARG A 282 12.58 -9.55 10.88
N VAL A 283 12.93 -9.32 9.61
CA VAL A 283 14.02 -8.40 9.22
C VAL A 283 13.67 -6.94 9.52
N ALA A 284 12.43 -6.53 9.28
CA ALA A 284 11.98 -5.15 9.53
C ALA A 284 12.15 -4.70 11.00
N PRO A 285 11.75 -5.49 12.03
CA PRO A 285 12.09 -5.22 13.42
C PRO A 285 13.58 -4.95 13.71
N VAL A 286 14.48 -5.67 13.04
CA VAL A 286 15.93 -5.52 13.24
C VAL A 286 16.44 -4.23 12.59
N LEU A 287 15.96 -3.92 11.38
CA LEU A 287 16.21 -2.62 10.72
C LEU A 287 15.74 -1.44 11.57
N ILE A 288 14.52 -1.52 12.12
CA ILE A 288 13.96 -0.47 12.98
C ILE A 288 14.83 -0.28 14.23
N ARG A 289 15.22 -1.36 14.91
CA ARG A 289 16.09 -1.27 16.09
C ARG A 289 17.45 -0.64 15.78
N GLU A 290 18.05 -0.98 14.65
CA GLU A 290 19.34 -0.41 14.27
C GLU A 290 19.22 1.07 13.90
N ILE A 291 18.21 1.49 13.12
CA ILE A 291 18.05 2.92 12.83
C ILE A 291 17.74 3.72 14.10
N THR A 292 16.92 3.18 15.02
CA THR A 292 16.67 3.79 16.33
C THR A 292 17.97 3.96 17.11
N ARG A 293 18.86 2.96 17.12
CA ARG A 293 20.17 3.06 17.78
C ARG A 293 21.01 4.19 17.17
N ARG A 294 21.11 4.26 15.84
CA ARG A 294 21.90 5.29 15.13
C ARG A 294 21.35 6.70 15.36
N VAL A 295 20.03 6.86 15.40
CA VAL A 295 19.35 8.12 15.71
C VAL A 295 19.57 8.51 17.18
N ASN A 296 19.39 7.59 18.12
CA ASN A 296 19.62 7.81 19.55
C ASN A 296 21.08 8.23 19.83
N ARG A 297 22.06 7.65 19.15
CA ARG A 297 23.48 8.04 19.30
C ARG A 297 23.77 9.48 18.88
N ARG A 298 22.89 10.10 18.10
CA ARG A 298 22.95 11.53 17.74
C ARG A 298 22.17 12.42 18.71
N GLY A 299 21.66 11.87 19.81
CA GLY A 299 20.89 12.58 20.84
C GLY A 299 19.43 12.85 20.46
N ILE A 300 18.90 12.18 19.43
CA ILE A 300 17.50 12.30 19.01
C ILE A 300 16.76 11.02 19.41
N PHE A 301 15.62 11.15 20.07
CA PHE A 301 14.90 10.00 20.64
C PHE A 301 13.49 9.83 20.12
N GLN A 302 13.03 10.73 19.26
CA GLN A 302 11.70 10.73 18.67
C GLN A 302 11.81 10.53 17.17
N ALA A 303 10.75 9.97 16.58
CA ALA A 303 10.63 9.92 15.14
C ALA A 303 9.18 10.11 14.68
N VAL A 304 9.00 10.53 13.44
CA VAL A 304 7.71 10.55 12.74
C VAL A 304 7.79 9.62 11.54
N TYR A 305 6.71 8.90 11.27
CA TYR A 305 6.62 8.02 10.11
C TYR A 305 5.16 7.82 9.69
N THR A 306 4.97 7.40 8.45
CA THR A 306 3.66 7.04 7.92
C THR A 306 3.64 5.62 7.37
N ALA A 307 2.47 4.99 7.40
CA ALA A 307 2.26 3.70 6.76
C ALA A 307 0.86 3.59 6.15
N GLY A 308 0.74 2.84 5.06
CA GLY A 308 -0.57 2.45 4.51
C GLY A 308 -1.27 1.34 5.31
N VAL A 309 -0.57 0.77 6.30
CA VAL A 309 -1.06 -0.28 7.18
C VAL A 309 -1.26 0.27 8.58
N VAL A 310 -2.18 -0.33 9.33
CA VAL A 310 -2.52 0.08 10.69
C VAL A 310 -1.60 -0.62 11.70
N LEU A 311 -0.83 0.18 12.43
CA LEU A 311 0.03 -0.21 13.56
C LEU A 311 -0.45 0.43 14.87
N PRO A 312 -0.10 -0.11 16.05
CA PRO A 312 -0.38 0.54 17.34
C PRO A 312 0.52 1.78 17.57
N LYS A 313 0.02 2.98 17.86
CA LYS A 313 -1.34 3.52 17.61
C LYS A 313 -1.19 4.75 16.69
N PRO A 314 -2.00 4.91 15.63
CA PRO A 314 -1.90 6.08 14.77
C PRO A 314 -2.38 7.32 15.51
N ILE A 315 -1.71 8.45 15.28
CA ILE A 315 -2.12 9.76 15.79
C ILE A 315 -3.09 10.46 14.84
N GLY A 316 -3.23 9.97 13.61
CA GLY A 316 -4.15 10.51 12.63
C GLY A 316 -4.15 9.70 11.34
N THR A 317 -5.23 9.80 10.58
CA THR A 317 -5.44 9.05 9.34
C THR A 317 -5.87 10.02 8.26
N CYS A 318 -5.25 9.95 7.09
CA CYS A 318 -5.66 10.69 5.90
C CYS A 318 -6.00 9.72 4.77
N ARG A 319 -6.94 10.09 3.91
CA ARG A 319 -7.33 9.29 2.75
C ARG A 319 -6.73 9.85 1.47
N TYR A 320 -6.30 8.96 0.58
CA TYR A 320 -5.87 9.36 -0.76
C TYR A 320 -7.04 9.72 -1.66
N TRP A 321 -6.82 10.71 -2.52
CA TRP A 321 -7.74 11.19 -3.53
C TRP A 321 -6.99 11.34 -4.85
N HIS A 322 -7.67 11.06 -5.95
CA HIS A 322 -7.08 11.02 -7.28
C HIS A 322 -7.88 11.88 -8.26
N ARG A 323 -7.19 12.73 -9.01
CA ARG A 323 -7.77 13.58 -10.06
C ARG A 323 -7.20 13.18 -11.42
N SER A 324 -8.05 12.64 -12.28
CA SER A 324 -7.66 12.21 -13.63
C SER A 324 -7.32 13.38 -14.56
N LEU A 325 -6.05 13.55 -14.92
CA LEU A 325 -5.61 14.55 -15.90
C LEU A 325 -5.64 14.00 -17.34
N ASN A 326 -5.36 12.70 -17.48
CA ASN A 326 -5.40 11.95 -18.73
C ASN A 326 -6.32 10.71 -18.62
N PRO A 327 -7.66 10.88 -18.61
CA PRO A 327 -8.58 9.78 -18.37
C PRO A 327 -8.45 8.63 -19.39
N ARG A 328 -8.09 8.94 -20.65
CA ARG A 328 -7.93 7.92 -21.69
C ARG A 328 -6.83 6.93 -21.31
N LYS A 329 -5.65 7.44 -20.92
CA LYS A 329 -4.53 6.59 -20.51
C LYS A 329 -4.85 5.86 -19.21
N LEU A 330 -5.43 6.54 -18.22
CA LEU A 330 -5.75 5.93 -16.92
C LEU A 330 -6.72 4.75 -17.03
N ILE A 331 -7.70 4.83 -17.93
CA ILE A 331 -8.62 3.72 -18.19
C ILE A 331 -7.95 2.59 -18.95
N ASP A 332 -7.09 2.92 -19.92
CA ASP A 332 -6.37 1.92 -20.73
C ASP A 332 -5.44 1.05 -19.86
N VAL A 333 -4.68 1.70 -18.96
CA VAL A 333 -3.80 1.01 -18.01
C VAL A 333 -4.53 0.45 -16.78
N ARG A 334 -5.87 0.53 -16.74
CA ARG A 334 -6.72 0.07 -15.62
C ARG A 334 -6.43 0.73 -14.26
N PHE A 335 -5.81 1.90 -14.25
CA PHE A 335 -5.70 2.73 -13.04
C PHE A 335 -7.07 3.27 -12.61
N SER A 336 -7.98 3.48 -13.57
CA SER A 336 -9.36 3.90 -13.30
C SER A 336 -10.34 3.12 -14.15
N HIS A 337 -11.57 2.99 -13.67
CA HIS A 337 -12.64 2.31 -14.41
C HIS A 337 -13.70 3.32 -14.87
N LEU A 338 -14.36 3.01 -16.00
CA LEU A 338 -15.56 3.72 -16.40
C LEU A 338 -16.69 3.35 -15.43
N SER A 339 -17.28 4.35 -14.78
CA SER A 339 -18.44 4.12 -13.93
C SER A 339 -19.65 3.70 -14.78
N ARG A 340 -20.65 3.08 -14.14
CA ARG A 340 -21.92 2.72 -14.80
C ARG A 340 -22.50 3.96 -15.50
N ASN A 341 -22.96 3.79 -16.74
CA ASN A 341 -23.54 4.85 -17.59
C ASN A 341 -22.58 5.99 -18.02
N MET A 342 -21.27 5.82 -17.90
CA MET A 342 -20.28 6.75 -18.43
C MET A 342 -19.61 6.19 -19.70
N THR A 343 -19.53 7.02 -20.74
CA THR A 343 -18.74 6.73 -21.95
C THR A 343 -17.37 7.42 -21.87
N MET A 344 -16.39 6.92 -22.62
CA MET A 344 -15.06 7.55 -22.70
C MET A 344 -15.13 9.05 -23.05
N GLN A 345 -15.96 9.42 -24.02
CA GLN A 345 -16.16 10.83 -24.40
C GLN A 345 -16.74 11.67 -23.26
N ARG A 346 -17.70 11.14 -22.50
CA ARG A 346 -18.30 11.83 -21.35
C ARG A 346 -17.28 12.02 -20.23
N THR A 347 -16.44 11.02 -19.97
CA THR A 347 -15.34 11.09 -19.00
C THR A 347 -14.29 12.13 -19.40
N LEU A 348 -13.90 12.17 -20.67
CA LEU A 348 -12.98 13.18 -21.20
C LEU A 348 -13.56 14.59 -21.06
N LYS A 349 -14.85 14.78 -21.35
CA LYS A 349 -15.54 16.06 -21.16
C LYS A 349 -15.65 16.45 -19.69
N LEU A 350 -15.94 15.50 -18.81
CA LEU A 350 -16.06 15.72 -17.37
C LEU A 350 -14.75 16.25 -16.78
N TYR A 351 -13.62 15.67 -17.17
CA TYR A 351 -12.31 15.99 -16.59
C TYR A 351 -11.51 17.03 -17.37
N ARG A 352 -12.07 17.59 -18.44
CA ARG A 352 -11.43 18.64 -19.24
C ARG A 352 -11.06 19.85 -18.38
N LEU A 353 -9.80 20.25 -18.48
CA LEU A 353 -9.23 21.47 -17.89
C LEU A 353 -8.96 22.52 -18.98
N PRO A 354 -8.95 23.82 -18.63
CA PRO A 354 -8.46 24.90 -19.48
C PRO A 354 -7.00 24.69 -19.93
N GLU A 355 -6.56 25.46 -20.93
CA GLU A 355 -5.18 25.39 -21.45
C GLU A 355 -4.20 26.30 -20.70
N LYS A 356 -4.68 27.40 -20.11
CA LYS A 356 -3.85 28.36 -19.39
C LYS A 356 -4.41 28.61 -17.99
N PRO A 357 -3.54 28.84 -16.99
CA PRO A 357 -3.95 29.33 -15.68
C PRO A 357 -4.78 30.59 -15.77
N LYS A 358 -5.70 30.78 -14.83
CA LYS A 358 -6.61 31.95 -14.79
C LYS A 358 -6.12 33.03 -13.84
N THR A 359 -5.42 32.66 -12.76
CA THR A 359 -4.98 33.61 -11.73
C THR A 359 -3.89 34.54 -12.28
N PRO A 360 -4.11 35.87 -12.27
CA PRO A 360 -3.07 36.83 -12.64
C PRO A 360 -1.86 36.71 -11.73
N GLY A 361 -0.65 36.83 -12.28
CA GLY A 361 0.58 36.72 -11.50
C GLY A 361 0.99 35.29 -11.14
N PHE A 362 0.23 34.27 -11.53
CA PHE A 362 0.61 32.87 -11.33
C PHE A 362 1.86 32.50 -12.16
N ARG A 363 2.95 32.17 -11.48
CA ARG A 363 4.23 31.82 -12.11
C ARG A 363 5.05 30.86 -11.25
N GLN A 364 6.07 30.26 -11.85
CA GLN A 364 6.97 29.35 -11.13
C GLN A 364 7.79 30.10 -10.07
N LEU A 365 8.07 29.43 -8.95
CA LEU A 365 8.87 29.96 -7.83
C LEU A 365 10.32 30.18 -8.27
N ARG A 366 10.88 31.35 -7.92
CA ARG A 366 12.28 31.70 -8.19
C ARG A 366 13.11 31.67 -6.89
N LYS A 367 14.44 31.63 -7.03
CA LYS A 367 15.35 31.68 -5.87
C LYS A 367 15.25 32.99 -5.07
N SER A 368 14.88 34.10 -5.71
CA SER A 368 14.63 35.39 -5.05
C SER A 368 13.40 35.38 -4.15
N ASP A 369 12.42 34.53 -4.46
CA ASP A 369 11.11 34.49 -3.82
C ASP A 369 11.12 33.70 -2.51
N THR A 370 12.16 32.89 -2.29
CA THR A 370 12.25 31.92 -1.20
C THR A 370 11.95 32.52 0.17
N ALA A 371 12.45 33.73 0.47
CA ALA A 371 12.23 34.34 1.78
C ALA A 371 10.75 34.69 2.03
N GLN A 372 10.06 35.22 1.02
CA GLN A 372 8.63 35.57 1.13
C GLN A 372 7.76 34.31 1.13
N ALA A 373 8.04 33.34 0.25
CA ALA A 373 7.30 32.09 0.17
C ALA A 373 7.47 31.23 1.44
N HIS A 374 8.66 31.24 2.05
CA HIS A 374 8.91 30.58 3.33
C HIS A 374 8.07 31.17 4.45
N ALA A 375 8.05 32.50 4.60
CA ALA A 375 7.23 33.17 5.61
C ALA A 375 5.72 32.92 5.41
N LEU A 376 5.27 32.87 4.15
CA LEU A 376 3.89 32.56 3.81
C LEU A 376 3.50 31.13 4.22
N LEU A 377 4.35 30.15 3.92
CA LEU A 377 4.13 28.76 4.29
C LEU A 377 4.19 28.56 5.80
N GLU A 378 5.18 29.13 6.49
CA GLU A 378 5.34 29.03 7.94
C GLU A 378 4.08 29.52 8.68
N LYS A 379 3.59 30.71 8.31
CA LYS A 379 2.34 31.27 8.87
C LYS A 379 1.11 30.41 8.59
N TYR A 380 1.06 29.74 7.43
CA TYR A 380 -0.03 28.83 7.13
C TYR A 380 0.04 27.57 8.00
N LEU A 381 1.24 27.01 8.16
CA LEU A 381 1.46 25.78 8.91
C LEU A 381 1.11 25.93 10.40
N GLU A 382 1.23 27.14 10.96
CA GLU A 382 0.85 27.47 12.34
C GLU A 382 -0.56 27.02 12.73
N LYS A 383 -1.48 26.90 11.77
CA LYS A 383 -2.89 26.49 11.98
C LYS A 383 -3.08 25.02 12.38
N PHE A 384 -2.11 24.17 12.07
CA PHE A 384 -2.19 22.71 12.23
C PHE A 384 -1.55 22.24 13.53
N ASP A 385 -1.99 21.10 14.04
CA ASP A 385 -1.49 20.52 15.27
C ASP A 385 -0.24 19.65 15.02
N LEU A 386 -0.13 19.02 13.84
CA LEU A 386 1.08 18.33 13.40
C LEU A 386 1.63 19.00 12.16
N ALA A 387 2.76 19.70 12.25
CA ALA A 387 3.35 20.39 11.11
C ALA A 387 4.88 20.48 11.19
N PRO A 388 5.59 20.44 10.07
CA PRO A 388 7.03 20.71 10.05
C PRO A 388 7.31 22.19 10.28
N VAL A 389 8.45 22.47 10.91
CA VAL A 389 9.03 23.80 11.06
C VAL A 389 10.26 23.86 10.16
N PHE A 390 10.10 24.45 8.98
CA PHE A 390 11.18 24.54 8.00
C PHE A 390 12.10 25.72 8.31
N SER A 391 13.40 25.46 8.32
CA SER A 391 14.42 26.49 8.13
C SER A 391 14.41 27.00 6.68
N LYS A 392 15.06 28.15 6.44
CA LYS A 392 15.21 28.71 5.08
C LYS A 392 15.92 27.75 4.12
N ASP A 393 16.90 27.00 4.61
CA ASP A 393 17.66 26.06 3.78
C ASP A 393 16.86 24.79 3.50
N GLU A 394 16.10 24.29 4.47
CA GLU A 394 15.15 23.19 4.24
C GLU A 394 14.07 23.61 3.23
N PHE A 395 13.50 24.83 3.38
CA PHE A 395 12.54 25.34 2.43
C PHE A 395 13.11 25.40 1.01
N ARG A 396 14.35 25.89 0.83
CA ARG A 396 15.03 25.89 -0.48
C ARG A 396 15.18 24.49 -1.05
N HIS A 397 15.58 23.54 -0.20
CA HIS A 397 15.80 22.17 -0.63
C HIS A 397 14.50 21.51 -1.12
N TRP A 398 13.42 21.67 -0.35
CA TRP A 398 12.13 21.03 -0.58
C TRP A 398 11.28 21.69 -1.67
N PHE A 399 11.34 23.02 -1.83
CA PHE A 399 10.38 23.76 -2.66
C PHE A 399 10.99 24.47 -3.87
N LEU A 400 12.32 24.54 -4.01
CA LEU A 400 12.86 25.08 -5.27
C LEU A 400 12.58 24.10 -6.41
N PRO A 401 11.98 24.56 -7.52
CA PRO A 401 11.63 23.68 -8.64
C PRO A 401 12.84 22.90 -9.16
N ARG A 402 12.67 21.58 -9.25
CA ARG A 402 13.62 20.64 -9.83
C ARG A 402 12.87 19.80 -10.87
N PRO A 403 13.29 19.84 -12.15
CA PRO A 403 12.61 19.10 -13.22
C PRO A 403 12.34 17.65 -12.84
N ASP A 404 11.11 17.20 -13.06
CA ASP A 404 10.63 15.84 -12.79
C ASP A 404 10.76 15.35 -11.32
N ILE A 405 11.00 16.26 -10.36
CA ILE A 405 11.05 15.94 -8.91
C ILE A 405 10.03 16.77 -8.14
N VAL A 406 10.16 18.09 -8.15
CA VAL A 406 9.28 18.99 -7.41
C VAL A 406 9.06 20.26 -8.20
N ASP A 407 7.82 20.73 -8.23
CA ASP A 407 7.41 21.94 -8.90
C ASP A 407 6.64 22.82 -7.92
N SER A 408 7.03 24.08 -7.84
CA SER A 408 6.38 25.07 -6.97
C SER A 408 6.09 26.35 -7.74
N TYR A 409 4.93 26.93 -7.47
CA TYR A 409 4.39 28.11 -8.10
C TYR A 409 3.91 29.10 -7.03
N VAL A 410 3.91 30.37 -7.40
CA VAL A 410 3.50 31.49 -6.57
C VAL A 410 2.58 32.41 -7.35
N VAL A 411 1.76 33.16 -6.63
CA VAL A 411 1.01 34.29 -7.17
C VAL A 411 1.70 35.57 -6.73
N GLU A 412 2.15 36.34 -7.71
CA GLU A 412 2.74 37.67 -7.49
C GLU A 412 1.65 38.75 -7.61
N GLY A 413 1.37 39.41 -6.48
CA GLY A 413 0.45 40.54 -6.41
C GLY A 413 1.12 41.87 -6.76
N GLU A 414 0.50 42.96 -6.32
CA GLU A 414 1.07 44.31 -6.47
C GLU A 414 2.42 44.43 -5.72
N ASN A 415 3.33 45.28 -6.20
CA ASN A 415 4.64 45.53 -5.60
C ASN A 415 5.54 44.28 -5.41
N GLN A 416 5.39 43.25 -6.25
CA GLN A 416 6.17 42.00 -6.18
C GLN A 416 6.00 41.22 -4.87
N THR A 417 4.89 41.45 -4.15
CA THR A 417 4.57 40.70 -2.94
C THR A 417 3.93 39.37 -3.29
N LEU A 418 4.40 38.29 -2.67
CA LEU A 418 3.84 36.97 -2.91
C LEU A 418 2.65 36.74 -1.98
N THR A 419 1.50 36.43 -2.57
CA THR A 419 0.24 36.27 -1.83
C THR A 419 -0.12 34.80 -1.64
N ASP A 420 0.19 33.96 -2.63
CA ASP A 420 -0.24 32.56 -2.66
C ASP A 420 0.91 31.66 -3.12
N PHE A 421 0.89 30.41 -2.67
CA PHE A 421 1.94 29.42 -2.92
C PHE A 421 1.32 28.04 -3.15
N VAL A 422 1.80 27.30 -4.15
CA VAL A 422 1.37 25.91 -4.37
C VAL A 422 2.55 25.08 -4.82
N SER A 423 2.64 23.85 -4.31
CA SER A 423 3.71 22.91 -4.63
C SER A 423 3.17 21.50 -4.79
N PHE A 424 3.79 20.76 -5.71
CA PHE A 424 3.56 19.33 -5.90
C PHE A 424 4.85 18.64 -6.30
N TYR A 425 4.97 17.35 -6.00
CA TYR A 425 6.13 16.55 -6.40
C TYR A 425 5.72 15.45 -7.39
N SER A 426 6.68 15.02 -8.19
CA SER A 426 6.53 14.01 -9.22
C SER A 426 6.92 12.65 -8.66
N LEU A 427 6.02 11.68 -8.76
CA LEU A 427 6.33 10.29 -8.45
C LEU A 427 5.72 9.41 -9.54
N PRO A 428 6.49 9.05 -10.58
CA PRO A 428 6.00 8.16 -11.61
C PRO A 428 5.83 6.73 -11.07
N SER A 429 4.96 5.98 -11.73
CA SER A 429 4.80 4.54 -11.49
C SER A 429 5.09 3.76 -12.75
N THR A 430 5.80 2.64 -12.61
CA THR A 430 5.97 1.67 -13.69
C THR A 430 4.66 0.91 -13.89
N VAL A 431 4.18 0.86 -15.14
CA VAL A 431 2.99 0.08 -15.53
C VAL A 431 3.44 -1.31 -15.95
N MET A 432 3.00 -2.32 -15.21
CA MET A 432 3.38 -3.71 -15.47
C MET A 432 2.48 -4.32 -16.55
N HIS A 433 3.06 -5.19 -17.40
CA HIS A 433 2.33 -6.03 -18.35
C HIS A 433 1.44 -5.32 -19.39
N HIS A 434 1.74 -4.05 -19.72
CA HIS A 434 1.00 -3.29 -20.73
C HIS A 434 1.83 -3.06 -22.00
N ALA A 435 1.22 -3.24 -23.18
CA ALA A 435 1.94 -3.24 -24.47
C ALA A 435 2.43 -1.84 -24.91
N VAL A 436 1.67 -0.79 -24.60
CA VAL A 436 1.92 0.59 -25.09
C VAL A 436 2.49 1.49 -23.98
N HIS A 437 1.75 1.63 -22.87
CA HIS A 437 2.15 2.46 -21.75
C HIS A 437 3.08 1.74 -20.77
N LYS A 438 4.28 2.29 -20.56
CA LYS A 438 5.28 1.75 -19.61
C LYS A 438 5.33 2.53 -18.29
N VAL A 439 4.99 3.82 -18.34
CA VAL A 439 5.10 4.74 -17.19
C VAL A 439 3.80 5.50 -17.06
N LEU A 440 3.33 5.62 -15.83
CA LEU A 440 2.24 6.49 -15.40
C LEU A 440 2.84 7.67 -14.64
N ARG A 441 2.67 8.90 -15.14
CA ARG A 441 3.20 10.09 -14.46
C ARG A 441 2.17 10.60 -13.46
N ALA A 442 2.45 10.46 -12.17
CA ALA A 442 1.59 10.99 -11.11
C ALA A 442 2.27 12.19 -10.42
N ALA A 443 1.48 13.23 -10.19
CA ALA A 443 1.86 14.35 -9.33
C ALA A 443 1.20 14.18 -7.97
N TYR A 444 1.88 14.55 -6.89
CA TYR A 444 1.38 14.49 -5.52
C TYR A 444 1.35 15.89 -4.93
N ALA A 445 0.19 16.31 -4.44
CA ALA A 445 0.01 17.58 -3.75
C ALA A 445 0.97 17.64 -2.55
N PHE A 446 1.76 18.72 -2.45
CA PHE A 446 2.68 18.90 -1.34
C PHE A 446 2.14 19.95 -0.36
N TYR A 447 2.17 21.22 -0.72
CA TYR A 447 1.67 22.32 0.12
C TYR A 447 0.96 23.37 -0.73
N SER A 448 -0.16 23.88 -0.22
CA SER A 448 -0.98 24.89 -0.89
C SER A 448 -1.42 25.95 0.11
N VAL A 449 -1.06 27.20 -0.15
CA VAL A 449 -1.39 28.35 0.68
C VAL A 449 -2.10 29.38 -0.19
N ALA A 450 -3.37 29.63 0.13
CA ALA A 450 -4.18 30.62 -0.54
C ALA A 450 -4.56 31.73 0.46
N THR A 451 -4.22 32.98 0.14
CA THR A 451 -4.55 34.16 0.95
C THR A 451 -5.30 35.23 0.16
N SER A 452 -5.00 35.39 -1.13
CA SER A 452 -5.64 36.42 -1.98
C SER A 452 -6.72 35.84 -2.89
N VAL A 453 -6.58 34.57 -3.28
CA VAL A 453 -7.53 33.85 -4.13
C VAL A 453 -8.18 32.69 -3.38
N PRO A 454 -9.36 32.20 -3.81
CA PRO A 454 -9.91 30.96 -3.28
C PRO A 454 -8.96 29.78 -3.53
N LEU A 455 -8.79 28.90 -2.55
CA LEU A 455 -7.94 27.70 -2.66
C LEU A 455 -8.32 26.83 -3.87
N VAL A 456 -9.61 26.77 -4.20
CA VAL A 456 -10.14 26.04 -5.36
C VAL A 456 -9.57 26.58 -6.67
N ASP A 457 -9.45 27.90 -6.82
CA ASP A 457 -8.94 28.53 -8.04
C ASP A 457 -7.43 28.32 -8.17
N LEU A 458 -6.69 28.48 -7.06
CA LEU A 458 -5.25 28.20 -7.02
C LEU A 458 -4.94 26.75 -7.39
N MET A 459 -5.68 25.79 -6.81
CA MET A 459 -5.52 24.38 -7.11
C MET A 459 -5.97 24.03 -8.53
N GLN A 460 -6.98 24.72 -9.07
CA GLN A 460 -7.35 24.53 -10.46
C GLN A 460 -6.22 24.94 -11.42
N ASP A 461 -5.52 26.04 -11.13
CA ASP A 461 -4.36 26.47 -11.91
C ASP A 461 -3.17 25.50 -11.78
N ALA A 462 -2.95 24.94 -10.59
CA ALA A 462 -1.98 23.87 -10.39
C ALA A 462 -2.32 22.63 -11.25
N LEU A 463 -3.59 22.20 -11.31
CA LEU A 463 -4.02 21.09 -12.16
C LEU A 463 -3.81 21.38 -13.66
N ILE A 464 -4.05 22.62 -14.10
CA ILE A 464 -3.83 23.04 -15.49
C ILE A 464 -2.36 22.89 -15.87
N ILE A 465 -1.44 23.44 -15.06
CA ILE A 465 -0.01 23.33 -15.32
C ILE A 465 0.47 21.89 -15.24
N THR A 466 0.00 21.13 -14.25
CA THR A 466 0.40 19.72 -14.10
C THR A 466 -0.04 18.90 -15.32
N LYS A 467 -1.25 19.13 -15.84
CA LYS A 467 -1.69 18.52 -17.09
C LYS A 467 -0.83 18.94 -18.28
N ASN A 468 -0.52 20.23 -18.41
CA ASN A 468 0.30 20.77 -19.50
C ASN A 468 1.73 20.21 -19.48
N ASN A 469 2.26 19.90 -18.30
CA ASN A 469 3.56 19.24 -18.11
C ASN A 469 3.52 17.72 -18.38
N GLY A 470 2.39 17.19 -18.86
CA GLY A 470 2.26 15.81 -19.32
C GLY A 470 2.01 14.78 -18.21
N TYR A 471 1.52 15.20 -17.04
CA TYR A 471 1.10 14.28 -15.99
C TYR A 471 -0.26 13.67 -16.29
N ASP A 472 -0.45 12.43 -15.84
CA ASP A 472 -1.65 11.63 -16.13
C ASP A 472 -2.67 11.69 -14.99
N VAL A 473 -2.22 11.84 -13.74
CA VAL A 473 -3.05 11.89 -12.54
C VAL A 473 -2.43 12.85 -11.52
N PHE A 474 -3.28 13.51 -10.74
CA PHE A 474 -2.90 14.33 -9.60
C PHE A 474 -3.46 13.73 -8.31
N ASN A 475 -2.60 13.39 -7.37
CA ASN A 475 -2.91 12.75 -6.11
C ASN A 475 -2.88 13.79 -4.99
N ALA A 476 -3.79 13.67 -4.04
CA ALA A 476 -3.83 14.50 -2.85
C ALA A 476 -4.31 13.69 -1.65
N LEU A 477 -3.88 14.08 -0.45
CA LEU A 477 -4.45 13.58 0.80
C LEU A 477 -5.51 14.55 1.30
N ASP A 478 -6.49 14.07 2.06
CA ASP A 478 -7.54 14.92 2.67
C ASP A 478 -7.09 15.69 3.94
N LEU A 479 -5.79 15.90 4.07
CA LEU A 479 -5.13 16.67 5.13
C LEU A 479 -5.17 18.18 4.87
N MET A 480 -4.79 18.98 5.87
CA MET A 480 -4.88 20.45 5.82
C MET A 480 -6.30 20.92 5.40
N ASP A 481 -6.37 21.96 4.56
CA ASP A 481 -7.63 22.48 4.02
C ASP A 481 -8.02 21.82 2.69
N ASN A 482 -7.41 20.68 2.32
CA ASN A 482 -7.57 20.10 0.98
C ASN A 482 -9.04 19.74 0.65
N LYS A 483 -9.83 19.36 1.66
CA LYS A 483 -11.27 19.06 1.51
C LYS A 483 -12.07 20.18 0.83
N GLU A 484 -11.61 21.44 0.93
CA GLU A 484 -12.28 22.57 0.29
C GLU A 484 -12.32 22.48 -1.24
N PHE A 485 -11.32 21.83 -1.86
CA PHE A 485 -11.19 21.74 -3.31
C PHE A 485 -11.41 20.33 -3.87
N LEU A 486 -11.22 19.26 -3.09
CA LEU A 486 -11.23 17.88 -3.59
C LEU A 486 -12.48 17.56 -4.41
N GLU A 487 -13.67 17.69 -3.82
CA GLU A 487 -14.93 17.38 -4.53
C GLU A 487 -15.22 18.37 -5.67
N LYS A 488 -15.01 19.68 -5.42
CA LYS A 488 -15.28 20.74 -6.40
C LYS A 488 -14.42 20.61 -7.66
N LEU A 489 -13.17 20.20 -7.48
CA LEU A 489 -12.23 19.95 -8.56
C LEU A 489 -12.30 18.53 -9.10
N LYS A 490 -13.28 17.71 -8.68
CA LYS A 490 -13.55 16.35 -9.21
C LYS A 490 -12.46 15.34 -8.89
N PHE A 491 -11.84 15.45 -7.71
CA PHE A 491 -11.05 14.36 -7.18
C PHE A 491 -11.98 13.21 -6.78
N GLY A 492 -11.60 11.98 -7.13
CA GLY A 492 -12.25 10.76 -6.67
C GLY A 492 -11.56 10.22 -5.43
N ILE A 493 -12.33 9.60 -4.54
CA ILE A 493 -11.82 8.92 -3.34
C ILE A 493 -11.01 7.70 -3.77
N GLY A 494 -9.77 7.60 -3.31
CA GLY A 494 -8.93 6.42 -3.41
C GLY A 494 -9.25 5.38 -2.34
N ASP A 495 -8.76 4.17 -2.55
CA ASP A 495 -8.86 3.05 -1.62
C ASP A 495 -7.81 3.10 -0.48
N GLY A 496 -6.69 3.77 -0.72
CA GLY A 496 -5.60 3.90 0.25
C GLY A 496 -5.89 4.90 1.38
N ASN A 497 -5.62 4.49 2.62
CA ASN A 497 -5.43 5.40 3.75
C ASN A 497 -3.94 5.51 4.09
N LEU A 498 -3.52 6.67 4.58
CA LEU A 498 -2.20 6.92 5.12
C LEU A 498 -2.33 7.24 6.62
N GLN A 499 -1.66 6.44 7.42
CA GLN A 499 -1.68 6.54 8.88
C GLN A 499 -0.41 7.27 9.35
N TYR A 500 -0.55 8.23 10.26
CA TYR A 500 0.55 8.99 10.86
C TYR A 500 0.90 8.44 12.24
N TYR A 501 2.20 8.35 12.51
CA TYR A 501 2.72 7.79 13.76
C TYR A 501 3.86 8.64 14.31
N LEU A 502 3.97 8.64 15.63
CA LEU A 502 5.11 9.16 16.35
C LEU A 502 5.75 8.03 17.17
N TYR A 503 7.08 7.92 17.06
CA TYR A 503 7.89 7.03 17.90
C TYR A 503 8.35 7.80 19.14
N ASN A 504 8.21 7.16 20.31
CA ASN A 504 8.60 7.72 21.61
C ASN A 504 7.91 9.05 21.95
N TRP A 505 6.65 9.19 21.55
CA TRP A 505 5.83 10.35 21.86
C TRP A 505 4.38 9.93 22.07
N ARG A 506 3.73 10.53 23.06
CA ARG A 506 2.30 10.33 23.33
C ARG A 506 1.56 11.65 23.19
N CYS A 507 0.54 11.65 22.34
CA CYS A 507 -0.35 12.80 22.14
C CYS A 507 -1.77 12.34 21.78
N PRO A 508 -2.79 13.21 21.91
CA PRO A 508 -4.14 12.92 21.44
C PRO A 508 -4.17 12.66 19.93
N GLU A 509 -5.24 11.99 19.49
CA GLU A 509 -5.54 11.80 18.07
C GLU A 509 -5.91 13.14 17.42
N MET A 510 -5.53 13.27 16.15
CA MET A 510 -5.71 14.45 15.33
C MET A 510 -6.64 14.13 14.16
N ALA A 511 -7.57 15.06 13.91
CA ALA A 511 -8.37 15.01 12.70
C ALA A 511 -7.49 15.29 11.46
N PRO A 512 -7.84 14.77 10.26
CA PRO A 512 -7.06 14.98 9.04
C PRO A 512 -6.75 16.46 8.75
N ASN A 513 -7.71 17.35 8.99
CA ASN A 513 -7.58 18.80 8.79
C ASN A 513 -6.70 19.50 9.83
N LYS A 514 -6.18 18.77 10.82
CA LYS A 514 -5.19 19.23 11.79
C LYS A 514 -3.78 18.71 11.50
N ILE A 515 -3.61 17.95 10.43
CA ILE A 515 -2.33 17.42 9.96
C ILE A 515 -1.84 18.30 8.80
N GLY A 516 -0.70 18.96 9.00
CA GLY A 516 0.04 19.75 8.02
C GLY A 516 1.41 19.17 7.68
N LEU A 517 1.64 17.89 8.00
CA LEU A 517 2.86 17.16 7.65
C LEU A 517 2.60 16.30 6.41
N VAL A 518 3.45 16.44 5.39
CA VAL A 518 3.42 15.60 4.18
C VAL A 518 4.78 14.93 4.01
N LEU A 519 4.80 13.59 4.03
CA LEU A 519 6.00 12.79 3.80
C LEU A 519 6.09 12.42 2.32
N GLN A 520 7.32 12.33 1.80
CA GLN A 520 7.60 12.16 0.37
C GLN A 520 7.42 10.73 -0.13
#